data_AF-A0A433TN81-F1
#
_entry.id   AF-A0A433TN81-F1
#
_cell.length_a   1.000
_cell.length_b   1.000
_cell.length_c   1.000
_cell.angle_alpha   90.00
_cell.angle_beta   90.00
_cell.angle_gamma   90.00
#
_symmetry.space_group_name_H-M   'P 1'
#
loop_
_entity.id
_entity.type
_entity.pdbx_description
1 polymer ?
#
loop_
_entity_poly.entity_id
_entity_poly.type
_entity_poly.pdbx_seq_one_letter_code
_entity_poly.pdbx_strand_id
1 'polypeptide(L)'
;MLEMLKTTLLKRLRDEQAGFRQDCSCTDYIATMRHRHQTFTDVAYPLSFGHVAGATIPNRADPQVADRGVACRYTNYPATDWTHVYTDGSAEKAVRNFGAGIYIKYPGGEEDKISIPTGVFSTNYKAEATAIQEGAAHVQSSPHSTKNIVFLTDALSVLQALKSSKNKDLNDLTSALTSLSQTHTIALQWIPSHCNVFGNETADLLAKKAAALQQNDYTTTYSEAKTIIHAQQHEEWLQEQPNHVQNDAYHALTRAEQVVILRLRTGHNRLNHHLYTKLHIGTSDQCTCQTGGQTVIHVLQHCPMYENLRNLMWPQDTPMAQKLYGSLEDLRRTATFMSETGLSI
;
A
#
# COMPACT_ATOMS: atom_id res chain seq x y z
N MET A 1 -10.14 2.36 31.01
CA MET A 1 -9.19 3.43 30.65
C MET A 1 -9.31 3.81 29.17
N LEU A 2 -9.20 2.85 28.24
CA LEU A 2 -9.42 3.07 26.79
C LEU A 2 -10.73 3.80 26.45
N GLU A 3 -11.91 3.32 26.89
CA GLU A 3 -13.22 3.97 26.67
C GLU A 3 -13.25 5.46 27.08
N MET A 4 -12.55 5.80 28.16
CA MET A 4 -12.52 7.16 28.69
C MET A 4 -11.68 8.09 27.80
N LEU A 5 -10.58 7.58 27.25
CA LEU A 5 -9.79 8.26 26.21
C LEU A 5 -10.58 8.36 24.90
N LYS A 6 -11.26 7.28 24.47
CA LYS A 6 -12.12 7.22 23.28
C LYS A 6 -13.19 8.31 23.33
N THR A 7 -13.91 8.42 24.45
CA THR A 7 -14.98 9.42 24.65
C THR A 7 -14.45 10.86 24.70
N THR A 8 -13.29 11.08 25.33
CA THR A 8 -12.69 12.42 25.47
C THR A 8 -12.13 12.94 24.13
N LEU A 9 -11.48 12.08 23.35
CA LEU A 9 -11.01 12.40 21.99
C LEU A 9 -12.18 12.62 21.02
N LEU A 10 -13.19 11.75 21.03
CA LEU A 10 -14.40 11.89 20.19
C LEU A 10 -15.29 13.09 20.57
N LYS A 11 -15.06 13.70 21.73
CA LYS A 11 -15.68 14.98 22.12
C LYS A 11 -14.87 16.16 21.57
N ARG A 12 -13.55 16.20 21.84
CA ARG A 12 -12.65 17.23 21.28
C ARG A 12 -12.72 17.31 19.75
N LEU A 13 -12.68 16.17 19.05
CA LEU A 13 -12.77 16.13 17.59
C LEU A 13 -14.13 16.63 17.05
N ARG A 14 -15.22 16.49 17.82
CA ARG A 14 -16.52 17.07 17.47
C ARG A 14 -16.57 18.57 17.73
N ASP A 15 -16.01 19.01 18.84
CA ASP A 15 -15.95 20.44 19.21
C ASP A 15 -15.01 21.22 18.25
N GLU A 16 -13.91 20.61 17.79
CA GLU A 16 -13.02 21.15 16.76
C GLU A 16 -13.68 21.17 15.36
N GLN A 17 -14.47 20.15 14.99
CA GLN A 17 -15.23 20.17 13.73
C GLN A 17 -16.43 21.13 13.74
N ALA A 18 -16.99 21.44 14.91
CA ALA A 18 -18.06 22.43 15.04
C ALA A 18 -17.55 23.87 14.75
N GLY A 19 -16.27 24.15 15.05
CA GLY A 19 -15.63 25.44 14.77
C GLY A 19 -15.21 25.67 13.32
N PHE A 20 -15.25 24.66 12.45
CA PHE A 20 -14.73 24.72 11.07
C PHE A 20 -15.82 24.79 9.98
N ARG A 21 -17.05 25.19 10.33
CA ARG A 21 -18.14 25.43 9.37
C ARG A 21 -18.18 26.87 8.85
N GLN A 22 -17.15 27.26 8.10
CA GLN A 22 -17.30 28.22 7.01
C GLN A 22 -16.12 28.08 6.02
N ASP A 23 -16.46 28.07 4.73
CA ASP A 23 -15.60 28.23 3.56
C ASP A 23 -14.36 27.31 3.43
N CYS A 24 -14.57 26.13 2.84
CA CYS A 24 -13.60 25.50 1.93
C CYS A 24 -14.28 24.54 0.93
N SER A 25 -13.89 24.63 -0.34
CA SER A 25 -14.43 23.83 -1.45
C SER A 25 -13.90 22.39 -1.46
N CYS A 26 -14.75 21.44 -1.88
CA CYS A 26 -14.53 20.00 -1.71
C CYS A 26 -13.63 19.35 -2.80
N THR A 27 -12.36 19.78 -2.93
CA THR A 27 -11.44 19.27 -3.98
C THR A 27 -10.20 18.50 -3.51
N ASP A 28 -9.74 18.67 -2.26
CA ASP A 28 -8.36 18.26 -1.90
C ASP A 28 -8.22 16.93 -1.13
N TYR A 29 -9.31 16.20 -0.87
CA TYR A 29 -9.26 15.01 0.01
C TYR A 29 -8.93 13.67 -0.69
N ILE A 30 -8.69 13.65 -2.01
CA ILE A 30 -8.48 12.41 -2.80
C ILE A 30 -7.01 12.22 -3.25
N ALA A 31 -6.12 13.19 -3.01
CA ALA A 31 -4.75 13.16 -3.53
C ALA A 31 -3.79 12.16 -2.82
N THR A 32 -4.06 11.77 -1.57
CA THR A 32 -3.02 11.24 -0.66
C THR A 32 -2.88 9.71 -0.60
N MET A 33 -3.75 8.92 -1.27
CA MET A 33 -3.66 7.44 -1.28
C MET A 33 -3.10 6.83 -2.57
N ARG A 34 -2.62 7.64 -3.52
CA ARG A 34 -2.44 7.21 -4.92
C ARG A 34 -1.10 6.57 -5.31
N HIS A 35 -0.30 6.10 -4.33
CA HIS A 35 1.05 5.55 -4.59
C HIS A 35 1.31 4.12 -4.09
N ARG A 36 0.27 3.37 -3.67
CA ARG A 36 0.38 1.93 -3.40
C ARG A 36 -0.72 1.14 -4.11
N HIS A 37 -0.54 0.98 -5.43
CA HIS A 37 -0.89 -0.18 -6.26
C HIS A 37 -0.85 0.25 -7.73
N GLN A 38 0.31 0.08 -8.36
CA GLN A 38 0.40 -0.16 -9.79
C GLN A 38 1.12 -1.49 -9.99
N THR A 39 0.66 -2.20 -11.03
CA THR A 39 0.93 -3.61 -11.28
C THR A 39 2.38 -3.87 -11.68
N PHE A 40 2.92 -4.99 -11.18
CA PHE A 40 4.05 -5.68 -11.80
C PHE A 40 3.73 -6.03 -13.26
N THR A 41 4.49 -5.47 -14.20
CA THR A 41 4.95 -6.11 -15.45
C THR A 41 6.13 -5.30 -15.99
N ASP A 42 7.21 -5.99 -16.35
CA ASP A 42 8.32 -5.50 -17.20
C ASP A 42 8.96 -4.14 -16.90
N VAL A 43 9.82 -4.08 -15.86
CA VAL A 43 11.10 -3.38 -16.05
C VAL A 43 12.25 -4.07 -15.32
N ALA A 44 13.24 -4.54 -16.09
CA ALA A 44 14.54 -4.93 -15.54
C ALA A 44 15.43 -3.67 -15.41
N TYR A 45 15.72 -3.25 -14.19
CA TYR A 45 16.73 -2.21 -13.93
C TYR A 45 17.91 -2.76 -13.11
N PRO A 46 19.15 -2.68 -13.62
CA PRO A 46 20.33 -2.77 -12.78
C PRO A 46 20.51 -1.45 -12.03
N LEU A 47 20.52 -1.49 -10.70
CA LEU A 47 20.78 -0.30 -9.88
C LEU A 47 22.10 -0.43 -9.12
N SER A 48 23.10 0.21 -9.69
CA SER A 48 24.49 0.27 -9.24
C SER A 48 24.73 1.52 -8.37
N PHE A 49 25.46 1.37 -7.26
CA PHE A 49 25.97 2.46 -6.38
C PHE A 49 24.86 3.35 -5.75
N GLY A 50 25.07 4.16 -4.71
CA GLY A 50 25.93 4.06 -3.52
C GLY A 50 25.11 4.57 -2.33
N HIS A 51 25.65 5.05 -1.21
CA HIS A 51 27.03 4.98 -0.68
C HIS A 51 26.93 5.10 0.85
N VAL A 52 27.57 4.20 1.59
CA VAL A 52 27.84 4.31 3.04
C VAL A 52 29.35 4.19 3.20
N ALA A 53 29.97 5.07 3.98
CA ALA A 53 31.42 5.09 4.12
C ALA A 53 31.93 3.75 4.71
N GLY A 54 32.63 2.97 3.88
CA GLY A 54 33.14 1.63 4.23
C GLY A 54 32.65 0.48 3.34
N ALA A 55 31.55 0.63 2.60
CA ALA A 55 31.01 -0.43 1.74
C ALA A 55 31.62 -0.39 0.31
N THR A 56 32.21 -1.51 -0.14
CA THR A 56 32.84 -1.64 -1.47
C THR A 56 31.98 -2.51 -2.41
N ILE A 57 31.92 -2.16 -3.70
CA ILE A 57 31.05 -2.81 -4.71
C ILE A 57 31.87 -3.19 -5.97
N PRO A 58 31.91 -4.47 -6.40
CA PRO A 58 32.49 -4.90 -7.69
C PRO A 58 31.52 -4.72 -8.87
N ASN A 59 32.02 -4.81 -10.11
CA ASN A 59 31.33 -4.29 -11.32
C ASN A 59 31.34 -5.30 -12.51
N ARG A 60 30.29 -5.28 -13.36
CA ARG A 60 29.96 -6.17 -14.55
C ARG A 60 29.30 -7.54 -14.22
N ALA A 61 28.47 -8.16 -15.09
CA ALA A 61 28.36 -8.06 -16.55
C ALA A 61 26.94 -8.27 -17.19
N ASP A 62 26.85 -7.89 -18.48
CA ASP A 62 25.96 -8.22 -19.63
C ASP A 62 24.43 -8.55 -19.51
N PRO A 63 23.53 -7.99 -20.36
CA PRO A 63 22.08 -8.16 -20.27
C PRO A 63 21.43 -9.03 -21.38
N GLN A 64 21.96 -10.22 -21.71
CA GLN A 64 21.32 -11.14 -22.69
C GLN A 64 21.18 -12.60 -22.21
N VAL A 65 20.61 -12.83 -21.03
CA VAL A 65 19.91 -14.10 -20.72
C VAL A 65 18.66 -13.79 -19.89
N ALA A 66 17.50 -13.88 -20.53
CA ALA A 66 16.20 -13.85 -19.87
C ALA A 66 15.55 -15.24 -19.92
N ASP A 67 14.73 -15.53 -18.91
CA ASP A 67 14.09 -16.82 -18.60
C ASP A 67 15.00 -17.90 -17.95
N ARG A 68 14.43 -18.57 -16.94
CA ARG A 68 15.02 -19.60 -16.04
C ARG A 68 16.18 -19.17 -15.14
N GLY A 69 15.88 -18.70 -13.91
CA GLY A 69 16.94 -18.62 -12.88
C GLY A 69 16.74 -17.71 -11.65
N VAL A 70 15.53 -17.61 -11.06
CA VAL A 70 15.34 -16.77 -9.84
C VAL A 70 16.23 -17.24 -8.66
N ALA A 71 16.57 -18.54 -8.61
CA ALA A 71 17.49 -19.11 -7.62
C ALA A 71 18.98 -18.75 -7.82
N CYS A 72 19.38 -18.07 -8.89
CA CYS A 72 20.78 -18.00 -9.36
C CYS A 72 21.40 -16.58 -9.34
N ARG A 73 21.07 -15.73 -8.33
CA ARG A 73 21.66 -14.38 -8.19
C ARG A 73 22.26 -14.05 -6.81
N TYR A 74 22.61 -15.06 -6.01
CA TYR A 74 23.38 -14.88 -4.76
C TYR A 74 24.91 -14.88 -4.97
N THR A 75 25.37 -14.81 -6.21
CA THR A 75 26.78 -15.02 -6.60
C THR A 75 27.76 -13.96 -6.10
N ASN A 76 27.27 -12.78 -5.68
CA ASN A 76 28.14 -11.68 -5.21
C ASN A 76 28.64 -11.89 -3.77
N TYR A 77 28.02 -12.78 -3.00
CA TYR A 77 28.30 -12.99 -1.58
C TYR A 77 28.40 -14.50 -1.30
N PRO A 78 29.54 -15.16 -1.62
CA PRO A 78 29.70 -16.60 -1.44
C PRO A 78 29.62 -16.99 0.04
N ALA A 79 28.88 -18.07 0.33
CA ALA A 79 28.66 -18.60 1.67
C ALA A 79 29.93 -19.13 2.37
N THR A 80 31.08 -19.18 1.69
CA THR A 80 32.38 -19.53 2.27
C THR A 80 33.11 -18.34 2.90
N ASP A 81 32.76 -17.10 2.50
CA ASP A 81 33.56 -15.91 2.82
C ASP A 81 32.73 -14.79 3.48
N TRP A 82 31.40 -14.93 3.46
CA TRP A 82 30.42 -13.96 3.96
C TRP A 82 29.50 -14.60 4.99
N THR A 83 29.20 -13.86 6.05
CA THR A 83 28.10 -14.18 6.96
C THR A 83 26.79 -13.63 6.39
N HIS A 84 25.80 -14.49 6.19
CA HIS A 84 24.51 -14.13 5.60
C HIS A 84 23.49 -13.90 6.71
N VAL A 85 23.02 -12.66 6.85
CA VAL A 85 22.03 -12.24 7.86
C VAL A 85 20.70 -11.98 7.14
N TYR A 86 19.75 -12.91 7.26
CA TYR A 86 18.40 -12.77 6.73
C TYR A 86 17.50 -12.12 7.78
N THR A 87 16.74 -11.09 7.40
CA THR A 87 15.92 -10.30 8.33
C THR A 87 14.54 -9.97 7.78
N ASP A 88 13.52 -10.21 8.58
CA ASP A 88 12.11 -9.92 8.27
C ASP A 88 11.35 -9.36 9.49
N GLY A 89 10.26 -8.62 9.24
CA GLY A 89 9.38 -8.02 10.24
C GLY A 89 7.91 -8.41 10.01
N SER A 90 7.32 -9.10 10.98
CA SER A 90 5.94 -9.60 10.92
C SER A 90 5.04 -8.94 11.97
N ALA A 91 3.72 -9.06 11.76
CA ALA A 91 2.70 -8.45 12.59
C ALA A 91 1.43 -9.32 12.60
N GLU A 92 0.84 -9.53 13.78
CA GLU A 92 -0.47 -10.16 13.87
C GLU A 92 -1.55 -9.25 13.26
N LYS A 93 -2.25 -9.76 12.23
CA LYS A 93 -3.28 -9.06 11.46
C LYS A 93 -2.83 -7.69 10.88
N ALA A 94 -1.52 -7.47 10.73
CA ALA A 94 -0.93 -6.20 10.30
C ALA A 94 -1.16 -4.97 11.22
N VAL A 95 -1.61 -5.18 12.47
CA VAL A 95 -1.89 -4.08 13.43
C VAL A 95 -1.45 -4.30 14.86
N ARG A 96 -1.20 -5.55 15.29
CA ARG A 96 -0.87 -5.87 16.67
C ARG A 96 0.27 -6.87 16.73
N ASN A 97 0.91 -6.95 17.89
CA ASN A 97 1.90 -7.98 18.24
C ASN A 97 2.96 -8.17 17.15
N PHE A 98 3.91 -7.25 17.11
CA PHE A 98 4.93 -7.24 16.07
C PHE A 98 6.14 -8.08 16.49
N GLY A 99 6.82 -8.66 15.49
CA GLY A 99 7.96 -9.52 15.69
C GLY A 99 9.03 -9.29 14.64
N ALA A 100 10.29 -9.22 15.07
CA ALA A 100 11.46 -9.25 14.22
C ALA A 100 12.02 -10.67 14.19
N GLY A 101 12.32 -11.16 13.00
CA GLY A 101 12.92 -12.48 12.76
C GLY A 101 14.29 -12.32 12.10
N ILE A 102 15.31 -12.96 12.68
CA ILE A 102 16.69 -12.89 12.21
C ILE A 102 17.23 -14.30 12.11
N TYR A 103 17.70 -14.67 10.92
CA TYR A 103 18.38 -15.93 10.67
C TYR A 103 19.77 -15.66 10.11
N ILE A 104 20.80 -16.09 10.83
CA ILE A 104 22.20 -15.88 10.45
C ILE A 104 22.78 -17.23 10.06
N LYS A 105 23.47 -17.27 8.92
CA LYS A 105 24.27 -18.42 8.48
C LYS A 105 25.72 -18.02 8.35
N TYR A 106 26.58 -18.70 9.09
CA TYR A 106 28.02 -18.47 9.09
C TYR A 106 28.72 -19.41 8.08
N PRO A 107 29.90 -19.02 7.53
CA PRO A 107 30.65 -19.89 6.64
C PRO A 107 31.11 -21.24 7.21
N GLY A 108 31.23 -21.34 8.55
CA GLY A 108 31.51 -22.60 9.23
C GLY A 108 30.34 -23.61 9.19
N GLY A 109 29.17 -23.22 8.67
CA GLY A 109 27.95 -24.03 8.66
C GLY A 109 27.04 -23.81 9.87
N GLU A 110 27.53 -23.12 10.92
CA GLU A 110 26.76 -22.72 12.09
C GLU A 110 25.60 -21.77 11.72
N GLU A 111 24.52 -21.81 12.52
CA GLU A 111 23.28 -21.07 12.28
C GLU A 111 22.72 -20.45 13.58
N ASP A 112 22.51 -19.14 13.61
CA ASP A 112 21.75 -18.47 14.67
C ASP A 112 20.33 -18.15 14.21
N LYS A 113 19.36 -18.28 15.13
CA LYS A 113 17.93 -18.07 14.89
C LYS A 113 17.34 -17.26 16.03
N ILE A 114 16.97 -16.02 15.75
CA ILE A 114 16.55 -15.03 16.76
C ILE A 114 15.12 -14.57 16.44
N SER A 115 14.29 -14.51 17.47
CA SER A 115 12.90 -14.06 17.43
C SER A 115 12.71 -12.99 18.50
N ILE A 116 12.47 -11.74 18.10
CA ILE A 116 12.41 -10.58 19.01
C ILE A 116 11.01 -9.96 18.97
N PRO A 117 10.24 -9.97 20.07
CA PRO A 117 8.96 -9.25 20.13
C PRO A 117 9.22 -7.74 20.08
N THR A 118 8.66 -7.03 19.09
CA THR A 118 8.90 -5.59 18.88
C THR A 118 7.76 -4.70 19.38
N GLY A 119 6.80 -5.29 20.11
CA GLY A 119 5.78 -4.59 20.89
C GLY A 119 4.35 -4.93 20.46
N VAL A 120 3.41 -4.68 21.38
CA VAL A 120 1.96 -4.84 21.11
C VAL A 120 1.53 -3.95 19.94
N PHE A 121 2.15 -2.77 19.80
CA PHE A 121 1.84 -1.72 18.85
C PHE A 121 3.12 -1.20 18.19
N SER A 122 3.24 -1.35 16.88
CA SER A 122 4.40 -0.95 16.08
C SER A 122 3.96 -0.77 14.61
N THR A 123 4.91 -0.82 13.68
CA THR A 123 4.65 -0.89 12.23
C THR A 123 5.56 -1.94 11.60
N ASN A 124 5.18 -2.54 10.46
CA ASN A 124 6.05 -3.50 9.75
C ASN A 124 7.44 -2.89 9.49
N TYR A 125 7.48 -1.66 8.98
CA TYR A 125 8.71 -0.88 8.78
C TYR A 125 9.62 -0.80 10.03
N LYS A 126 9.03 -0.64 11.23
CA LYS A 126 9.78 -0.61 12.49
C LYS A 126 10.25 -2.02 12.89
N ALA A 127 9.43 -3.06 12.71
CA ALA A 127 9.85 -4.45 12.93
C ALA A 127 10.98 -4.88 11.98
N GLU A 128 10.87 -4.55 10.69
CA GLU A 128 11.90 -4.72 9.66
C GLU A 128 13.21 -4.00 10.05
N ALA A 129 13.13 -2.73 10.46
CA ALA A 129 14.29 -1.95 10.89
C ALA A 129 14.94 -2.52 12.16
N THR A 130 14.15 -2.95 13.16
CA THR A 130 14.65 -3.62 14.36
C THR A 130 15.33 -4.95 14.03
N ALA A 131 14.80 -5.74 13.08
CA ALA A 131 15.44 -6.99 12.66
C ALA A 131 16.87 -6.76 12.12
N ILE A 132 17.08 -5.72 11.30
CA ILE A 132 18.42 -5.36 10.80
C ILE A 132 19.31 -4.83 11.94
N GLN A 133 18.78 -4.00 12.84
CA GLN A 133 19.52 -3.42 13.95
C GLN A 133 20.05 -4.49 14.92
N GLU A 134 19.16 -5.35 15.40
CA GLU A 134 19.50 -6.41 16.36
C GLU A 134 20.37 -7.49 15.68
N GLY A 135 20.13 -7.76 14.39
CA GLY A 135 21.02 -8.59 13.59
C GLY A 135 22.44 -8.04 13.52
N ALA A 136 22.60 -6.72 13.38
CA ALA A 136 23.90 -6.05 13.39
C ALA A 136 24.60 -6.10 14.75
N ALA A 137 23.87 -5.89 15.85
CA ALA A 137 24.40 -6.02 17.20
C ALA A 137 24.84 -7.46 17.51
N HIS A 138 24.07 -8.46 17.06
CA HIS A 138 24.40 -9.88 17.26
C HIS A 138 25.67 -10.29 16.50
N VAL A 139 25.79 -10.00 15.21
CA VAL A 139 27.01 -10.35 14.44
C VAL A 139 28.25 -9.58 14.90
N GLN A 140 28.10 -8.40 15.51
CA GLN A 140 29.20 -7.64 16.11
C GLN A 140 29.80 -8.35 17.33
N SER A 141 29.01 -9.16 18.05
CA SER A 141 29.41 -9.87 19.27
C SER A 141 29.64 -11.38 19.07
N SER A 142 29.16 -11.95 17.97
CA SER A 142 29.34 -13.36 17.62
C SER A 142 30.81 -13.71 17.32
N PRO A 143 31.38 -14.79 17.90
CA PRO A 143 32.72 -15.26 17.56
C PRO A 143 32.78 -15.99 16.20
N HIS A 144 31.63 -16.29 15.60
CA HIS A 144 31.52 -17.01 14.32
C HIS A 144 31.39 -16.07 13.12
N SER A 145 31.21 -14.76 13.35
CA SER A 145 31.06 -13.79 12.26
C SER A 145 32.38 -13.59 11.50
N THR A 146 32.25 -13.49 10.17
CA THR A 146 33.36 -13.16 9.29
C THR A 146 33.46 -11.66 9.07
N LYS A 147 34.66 -11.17 8.72
CA LYS A 147 34.89 -9.77 8.36
C LYS A 147 33.93 -9.22 7.29
N ASN A 148 33.39 -10.08 6.42
CA ASN A 148 32.38 -9.71 5.44
C ASN A 148 31.00 -10.18 5.89
N ILE A 149 30.01 -9.29 5.86
CA ILE A 149 28.64 -9.53 6.33
C ILE A 149 27.67 -8.98 5.30
N VAL A 150 26.68 -9.78 4.89
CA VAL A 150 25.60 -9.34 4.00
C VAL A 150 24.25 -9.46 4.71
N PHE A 151 23.52 -8.35 4.79
CA PHE A 151 22.13 -8.33 5.23
C PHE A 151 21.23 -8.51 4.02
N LEU A 152 20.28 -9.44 4.14
CA LEU A 152 19.37 -9.91 3.11
C LEU A 152 17.95 -9.70 3.61
N THR A 153 17.23 -8.75 3.00
CA THR A 153 15.89 -8.35 3.44
C THR A 153 15.01 -7.96 2.26
N ASP A 154 13.71 -8.20 2.38
CA ASP A 154 12.69 -7.72 1.44
C ASP A 154 12.17 -6.31 1.79
N ALA A 155 12.59 -5.75 2.93
CA ALA A 155 12.29 -4.41 3.47
C ALA A 155 12.84 -3.24 2.63
N LEU A 156 12.42 -3.13 1.36
CA LEU A 156 12.87 -2.09 0.43
C LEU A 156 12.66 -0.67 0.98
N SER A 157 11.60 -0.46 1.75
CA SER A 157 11.31 0.81 2.43
C SER A 157 12.40 1.22 3.43
N VAL A 158 12.92 0.27 4.22
CA VAL A 158 14.00 0.54 5.18
C VAL A 158 15.31 0.82 4.44
N LEU A 159 15.62 0.04 3.40
CA LEU A 159 16.81 0.25 2.56
C LEU A 159 16.79 1.59 1.81
N GLN A 160 15.61 2.05 1.37
CA GLN A 160 15.43 3.38 0.77
C GLN A 160 15.58 4.50 1.81
N ALA A 161 15.02 4.31 3.01
CA ALA A 161 15.11 5.29 4.09
C ALA A 161 16.56 5.46 4.60
N LEU A 162 17.35 4.38 4.70
CA LEU A 162 18.77 4.43 5.07
C LEU A 162 19.63 5.26 4.09
N LYS A 163 19.22 5.41 2.83
CA LYS A 163 19.89 6.31 1.87
C LYS A 163 19.58 7.79 2.11
N SER A 164 18.54 8.11 2.89
CA SER A 164 18.07 9.46 3.16
C SER A 164 18.46 9.88 4.57
N SER A 165 19.52 10.69 4.70
CA SER A 165 20.12 11.17 5.97
C SER A 165 19.22 12.06 6.84
N LYS A 166 17.92 12.11 6.57
CA LYS A 166 16.93 12.96 7.25
C LYS A 166 15.95 12.19 8.13
N ASN A 167 15.95 10.85 8.09
CA ASN A 167 14.97 10.06 8.82
C ASN A 167 15.42 9.76 10.26
N LYS A 168 14.97 10.59 11.22
CA LYS A 168 15.32 10.47 12.65
C LYS A 168 14.93 9.11 13.26
N ASP A 169 13.90 8.48 12.72
CA ASP A 169 13.38 7.20 13.20
C ASP A 169 14.32 6.02 12.92
N LEU A 170 15.40 6.23 12.15
CA LEU A 170 16.45 5.23 11.87
C LEU A 170 17.81 5.58 12.50
N ASN A 171 17.89 6.53 13.43
CA ASN A 171 19.17 6.93 14.04
C ASN A 171 19.88 5.74 14.72
N ASP A 172 19.14 4.88 15.42
CA ASP A 172 19.68 3.74 16.16
C ASP A 172 20.19 2.65 15.20
N LEU A 173 19.38 2.26 14.21
CA LEU A 173 19.79 1.37 13.12
C LEU A 173 21.02 1.88 12.36
N THR A 174 21.03 3.18 12.02
CA THR A 174 22.16 3.82 11.32
C THR A 174 23.41 3.78 12.19
N SER A 175 23.28 4.00 13.50
CA SER A 175 24.39 3.94 14.46
C SER A 175 24.93 2.52 14.63
N ALA A 176 24.06 1.51 14.71
CA ALA A 176 24.44 0.10 14.76
C ALA A 176 25.22 -0.33 13.51
N LEU A 177 24.70 -0.03 12.31
CA LEU A 177 25.38 -0.30 11.04
C LEU A 177 26.71 0.46 10.92
N THR A 178 26.79 1.71 11.40
CA THR A 178 28.03 2.51 11.39
C THR A 178 29.07 1.98 12.38
N SER A 179 28.64 1.46 13.53
CA SER A 179 29.54 0.79 14.51
C SER A 179 30.10 -0.51 13.92
N LEU A 180 29.24 -1.32 13.31
CA LEU A 180 29.67 -2.57 12.67
C LEU A 180 30.61 -2.29 11.47
N SER A 181 30.40 -1.21 10.70
CA SER A 181 31.23 -0.88 9.52
C SER A 181 32.64 -0.38 9.87
N GLN A 182 32.92 -0.06 11.13
CA GLN A 182 34.29 0.26 11.59
C GLN A 182 35.20 -0.97 11.64
N THR A 183 34.61 -2.16 11.74
CA THR A 183 35.31 -3.44 11.96
C THR A 183 35.04 -4.47 10.87
N HIS A 184 33.92 -4.35 10.16
CA HIS A 184 33.44 -5.30 9.16
C HIS A 184 33.09 -4.63 7.82
N THR A 185 33.26 -5.35 6.71
CA THR A 185 32.72 -4.99 5.41
C THR A 185 31.24 -5.38 5.37
N ILE A 186 30.34 -4.39 5.35
CA ILE A 186 28.90 -4.62 5.30
C ILE A 186 28.37 -4.43 3.88
N ALA A 187 27.52 -5.36 3.45
CA ALA A 187 26.62 -5.19 2.31
C ALA A 187 25.15 -5.24 2.77
N LEU A 188 24.31 -4.39 2.20
CA LEU A 188 22.85 -4.45 2.34
C LEU A 188 22.26 -4.82 0.98
N GLN A 189 21.61 -5.98 0.88
CA GLN A 189 21.06 -6.52 -0.36
C GLN A 189 19.55 -6.74 -0.23
N TRP A 190 18.78 -6.09 -1.10
CA TRP A 190 17.35 -6.39 -1.21
C TRP A 190 17.13 -7.76 -1.85
N ILE A 191 16.20 -8.54 -1.31
CA ILE A 191 15.75 -9.81 -1.89
C ILE A 191 14.22 -9.83 -2.02
N PRO A 192 13.66 -10.54 -3.01
CA PRO A 192 12.21 -10.60 -3.17
C PRO A 192 11.56 -11.53 -2.14
N SER A 193 10.47 -11.06 -1.52
CA SER A 193 9.66 -11.87 -0.62
C SER A 193 8.94 -13.01 -1.35
N HIS A 194 8.56 -14.06 -0.60
CA HIS A 194 7.80 -15.23 -1.09
C HIS A 194 8.36 -15.94 -2.34
N CYS A 195 9.67 -15.86 -2.59
CA CYS A 195 10.33 -16.46 -3.76
C CYS A 195 11.09 -17.77 -3.42
N ASN A 196 10.65 -18.54 -2.42
CA ASN A 196 11.28 -19.77 -1.94
C ASN A 196 12.77 -19.60 -1.56
N VAL A 197 13.11 -18.42 -1.02
CA VAL A 197 14.45 -18.11 -0.52
C VAL A 197 14.53 -18.62 0.92
N PHE A 198 15.09 -19.81 1.11
CA PHE A 198 15.14 -20.52 2.40
C PHE A 198 15.49 -19.63 3.61
N GLY A 199 16.48 -18.74 3.46
CA GLY A 199 16.87 -17.84 4.55
C GLY A 199 15.82 -16.76 4.88
N ASN A 200 15.13 -16.22 3.87
CA ASN A 200 14.04 -15.26 4.06
C ASN A 200 12.81 -15.94 4.67
N GLU A 201 12.47 -17.14 4.21
CA GLU A 201 11.37 -17.93 4.77
C GLU A 201 11.64 -18.34 6.23
N THR A 202 12.90 -18.60 6.56
CA THR A 202 13.32 -18.84 7.95
C THR A 202 13.18 -17.56 8.79
N ALA A 203 13.54 -16.39 8.26
CA ALA A 203 13.35 -15.10 8.93
C ALA A 203 11.86 -14.78 9.14
N ASP A 204 11.00 -14.93 8.12
CA ASP A 204 9.55 -14.79 8.20
C ASP A 204 8.92 -15.69 9.28
N LEU A 205 9.34 -16.97 9.32
CA LEU A 205 8.89 -17.89 10.35
C LEU A 205 9.32 -17.44 11.76
N LEU A 206 10.53 -16.88 11.91
CA LEU A 206 11.01 -16.35 13.19
C LEU A 206 10.31 -15.05 13.58
N ALA A 207 9.96 -14.20 12.63
CA ALA A 207 9.20 -12.97 12.85
C ALA A 207 7.76 -13.29 13.28
N LYS A 208 7.11 -14.28 12.65
CA LYS A 208 5.79 -14.79 13.05
C LYS A 208 5.80 -15.46 14.43
N LYS A 209 6.86 -16.21 14.76
CA LYS A 209 7.07 -16.74 16.12
C LYS A 209 7.22 -15.61 17.14
N ALA A 210 8.01 -14.58 16.82
CA ALA A 210 8.21 -13.42 17.68
C ALA A 210 6.91 -12.62 17.93
N ALA A 211 6.07 -12.47 16.91
CA ALA A 211 4.74 -11.89 17.03
C ALA A 211 3.86 -12.66 18.04
N ALA A 212 3.95 -14.00 18.06
CA ALA A 212 3.21 -14.86 18.99
C ALA A 212 3.79 -14.91 20.43
N LEU A 213 4.94 -14.30 20.71
CA LEU A 213 5.49 -14.20 22.06
C LEU A 213 4.76 -13.14 22.90
N GLN A 214 4.91 -13.22 24.22
CA GLN A 214 4.44 -12.18 25.12
C GLN A 214 5.11 -10.84 24.79
N GLN A 215 4.31 -9.89 24.33
CA GLN A 215 4.76 -8.56 23.98
C GLN A 215 4.88 -7.68 25.23
N ASN A 216 5.91 -6.85 25.26
CA ASN A 216 6.02 -5.77 26.24
C ASN A 216 5.13 -4.59 25.80
N ASP A 217 4.35 -4.05 26.73
CA ASP A 217 3.48 -2.89 26.50
C ASP A 217 4.29 -1.58 26.63
N TYR A 218 4.93 -1.18 25.52
CA TYR A 218 5.66 0.08 25.42
C TYR A 218 4.72 1.25 25.10
N THR A 219 5.10 2.46 25.52
CA THR A 219 4.35 3.68 25.22
C THR A 219 4.21 3.90 23.71
N THR A 220 2.99 3.72 23.19
CA THR A 220 2.66 3.86 21.77
C THR A 220 2.87 5.29 21.30
N THR A 221 3.57 5.47 20.17
CA THR A 221 3.74 6.78 19.53
C THR A 221 2.45 7.25 18.83
N TYR A 222 2.36 8.54 18.54
CA TYR A 222 1.22 9.11 17.81
C TYR A 222 1.04 8.50 16.41
N SER A 223 2.14 8.18 15.70
CA SER A 223 2.11 7.56 14.38
C SER A 223 1.61 6.11 14.42
N GLU A 224 2.05 5.32 15.39
CA GLU A 224 1.54 3.96 15.64
C GLU A 224 0.04 4.00 15.99
N ALA A 225 -0.36 4.86 16.94
CA ALA A 225 -1.76 5.03 17.34
C ALA A 225 -2.66 5.45 16.16
N LYS A 226 -2.21 6.39 15.33
CA LYS A 226 -2.93 6.82 14.11
C LYS A 226 -3.08 5.67 13.10
N THR A 227 -2.04 4.87 12.91
CA THR A 227 -2.06 3.72 11.99
C THR A 227 -3.09 2.68 12.46
N ILE A 228 -3.11 2.37 13.76
CA ILE A 228 -4.08 1.45 14.37
C ILE A 228 -5.53 1.96 14.21
N ILE A 229 -5.77 3.26 14.45
CA ILE A 229 -7.10 3.85 14.30
C ILE A 229 -7.59 3.73 12.85
N HIS A 230 -6.76 4.04 11.86
CA HIS A 230 -7.14 3.90 10.45
C HIS A 230 -7.42 2.46 10.05
N ALA A 231 -6.61 1.50 10.50
CA ALA A 231 -6.82 0.09 10.21
C ALA A 231 -8.09 -0.47 10.87
N GLN A 232 -8.36 -0.11 12.14
CA GLN A 232 -9.61 -0.48 12.81
C GLN A 232 -10.83 0.14 12.13
N GLN A 233 -10.77 1.43 11.76
CA GLN A 233 -11.84 2.08 10.99
C GLN A 233 -12.10 1.41 9.64
N HIS A 234 -11.04 0.90 8.99
CA HIS A 234 -11.19 0.17 7.73
C HIS A 234 -11.83 -1.20 7.94
N GLU A 235 -11.46 -1.93 8.99
CA GLU A 235 -12.09 -3.22 9.35
C GLU A 235 -13.57 -3.04 9.73
N GLU A 236 -13.90 -2.04 10.56
CA GLU A 236 -15.28 -1.66 10.89
C GLU A 236 -16.08 -1.31 9.62
N TRP A 237 -15.52 -0.50 8.72
CA TRP A 237 -16.16 -0.16 7.45
C TRP A 237 -16.35 -1.35 6.50
N LEU A 238 -15.40 -2.29 6.44
CA LEU A 238 -15.55 -3.52 5.64
C LEU A 238 -16.67 -4.42 6.18
N GLN A 239 -16.87 -4.47 7.51
CA GLN A 239 -18.00 -5.18 8.12
C GLN A 239 -19.35 -4.50 7.83
N GLU A 240 -19.38 -3.16 7.81
CA GLU A 240 -20.57 -2.40 7.41
C GLU A 240 -20.88 -2.49 5.91
N GLN A 241 -19.88 -2.77 5.07
CA GLN A 241 -19.98 -2.82 3.61
C GLN A 241 -19.61 -4.20 3.03
N PRO A 242 -20.35 -5.28 3.38
CA PRO A 242 -20.03 -6.65 2.94
C PRO A 242 -20.11 -6.86 1.41
N ASN A 243 -20.81 -5.96 0.71
CA ASN A 243 -20.93 -5.94 -0.75
C ASN A 243 -19.94 -4.98 -1.44
N HIS A 244 -18.90 -4.50 -0.73
CA HIS A 244 -17.90 -3.63 -1.35
C HIS A 244 -17.09 -4.39 -2.40
N VAL A 245 -17.26 -4.00 -3.66
CA VAL A 245 -16.54 -4.57 -4.80
C VAL A 245 -15.09 -4.07 -4.82
N GLN A 246 -14.18 -4.80 -4.18
CA GLN A 246 -12.74 -4.46 -4.19
C GLN A 246 -12.13 -4.40 -5.61
N ASN A 247 -12.69 -5.15 -6.56
CA ASN A 247 -12.25 -5.21 -7.96
C ASN A 247 -13.24 -4.52 -8.91
N ASP A 248 -13.66 -3.29 -8.60
CA ASP A 248 -14.55 -2.52 -9.46
C ASP A 248 -13.84 -2.14 -10.78
N ALA A 249 -14.42 -2.56 -11.90
CA ALA A 249 -13.91 -2.29 -13.25
C ALA A 249 -13.73 -0.79 -13.55
N TYR A 250 -14.42 0.07 -12.79
CA TYR A 250 -14.21 1.52 -12.77
C TYR A 250 -12.73 1.95 -12.70
N HIS A 251 -11.90 1.22 -11.97
CA HIS A 251 -10.48 1.57 -11.79
C HIS A 251 -9.63 1.35 -13.06
N ALA A 252 -10.10 0.55 -14.02
CA ALA A 252 -9.44 0.30 -15.32
C ALA A 252 -9.94 1.23 -16.46
N LEU A 253 -10.86 2.14 -16.16
CA LEU A 253 -11.30 3.20 -17.07
C LEU A 253 -10.27 4.34 -17.18
N THR A 254 -10.29 5.05 -18.30
CA THR A 254 -9.56 6.31 -18.46
C THR A 254 -10.11 7.39 -17.52
N ARG A 255 -9.33 8.45 -17.28
CA ARG A 255 -9.74 9.52 -16.36
C ARG A 255 -11.05 10.22 -16.77
N ALA A 256 -11.33 10.33 -18.06
CA ALA A 256 -12.57 10.93 -18.57
C ALA A 256 -13.77 10.03 -18.29
N GLU A 257 -13.69 8.75 -18.65
CA GLU A 257 -14.72 7.74 -18.39
C GLU A 257 -15.00 7.59 -16.88
N GLN A 258 -13.97 7.60 -16.04
CA GLN A 258 -14.12 7.62 -14.58
C GLN A 258 -14.97 8.81 -14.09
N VAL A 259 -14.74 10.02 -14.62
CA VAL A 259 -15.55 11.18 -14.23
C VAL A 259 -17.01 10.99 -14.61
N VAL A 260 -17.29 10.43 -15.79
CA VAL A 260 -18.66 10.13 -16.22
C VAL A 260 -19.32 9.11 -15.29
N ILE A 261 -18.72 7.93 -15.11
CA ILE A 261 -19.30 6.86 -14.28
C ILE A 261 -19.47 7.27 -12.83
N LEU A 262 -18.53 8.04 -12.25
CA LEU A 262 -18.64 8.53 -10.88
C LEU A 262 -19.85 9.48 -10.71
N ARG A 263 -20.03 10.43 -11.62
CA ARG A 263 -21.14 11.40 -11.57
C ARG A 263 -22.51 10.76 -11.86
N LEU A 264 -22.53 9.69 -12.65
CA LEU A 264 -23.71 8.85 -12.84
C LEU A 264 -24.08 8.08 -11.56
N ARG A 265 -23.13 7.31 -10.99
CA ARG A 265 -23.33 6.49 -9.78
C ARG A 265 -23.72 7.31 -8.56
N THR A 266 -23.08 8.45 -8.35
CA THR A 266 -23.32 9.31 -7.19
C THR A 266 -24.51 10.25 -7.35
N GLY A 267 -25.08 10.37 -8.55
CA GLY A 267 -26.12 11.36 -8.86
C GLY A 267 -25.65 12.82 -8.88
N HIS A 268 -24.35 13.09 -8.64
CA HIS A 268 -23.76 14.43 -8.65
C HIS A 268 -23.29 14.77 -10.07
N ASN A 269 -24.26 15.07 -10.94
CA ASN A 269 -24.06 15.35 -12.37
C ASN A 269 -24.76 16.65 -12.78
N ARG A 270 -24.49 17.08 -14.01
CA ARG A 270 -25.05 18.32 -14.61
C ARG A 270 -26.37 18.12 -15.36
N LEU A 271 -27.13 17.05 -15.08
CA LEU A 271 -28.48 16.89 -15.62
C LEU A 271 -29.48 17.82 -14.90
N ASN A 272 -30.50 18.30 -15.62
CA ASN A 272 -31.45 19.29 -15.12
C ASN A 272 -32.06 18.93 -13.76
N HIS A 273 -32.31 17.65 -13.49
CA HIS A 273 -32.89 17.23 -12.21
C HIS A 273 -31.95 17.50 -11.02
N HIS A 274 -30.64 17.26 -11.15
CA HIS A 274 -29.69 17.58 -10.09
C HIS A 274 -29.46 19.09 -9.98
N LEU A 275 -29.30 19.76 -11.12
CA LEU A 275 -29.11 21.22 -11.18
C LEU A 275 -30.27 21.96 -10.50
N TYR A 276 -31.52 21.61 -10.84
CA TYR A 276 -32.71 22.25 -10.29
C TYR A 276 -32.94 21.87 -8.82
N THR A 277 -32.99 20.56 -8.48
CA THR A 277 -33.43 20.13 -7.14
C THR A 277 -32.38 20.22 -6.04
N LYS A 278 -31.07 20.28 -6.38
CA LYS A 278 -29.97 20.34 -5.41
C LYS A 278 -29.20 21.64 -5.47
N LEU A 279 -28.90 22.14 -6.66
CA LEU A 279 -28.12 23.37 -6.83
C LEU A 279 -28.99 24.63 -7.02
N HIS A 280 -30.31 24.48 -7.24
CA HIS A 280 -31.24 25.57 -7.57
C HIS A 280 -30.81 26.37 -8.82
N ILE A 281 -30.21 25.66 -9.79
CA ILE A 281 -29.74 26.20 -11.07
C ILE A 281 -30.68 25.74 -12.19
N GLY A 282 -31.14 26.69 -13.01
CA GLY A 282 -32.07 26.45 -14.11
C GLY A 282 -33.54 26.69 -13.73
N THR A 283 -34.42 26.67 -14.72
CA THR A 283 -35.85 27.01 -14.56
C THR A 283 -36.76 25.80 -14.34
N SER A 284 -36.28 24.59 -14.60
CA SER A 284 -37.06 23.35 -14.49
C SER A 284 -36.15 22.13 -14.36
N ASP A 285 -36.66 21.06 -13.76
CA ASP A 285 -36.00 19.75 -13.67
C ASP A 285 -36.24 18.88 -14.92
N GLN A 286 -37.17 19.28 -15.79
CA GLN A 286 -37.66 18.49 -16.91
C GLN A 286 -36.61 18.22 -17.99
N CYS A 287 -36.70 17.05 -18.61
CA CYS A 287 -35.96 16.72 -19.82
C CYS A 287 -36.58 17.39 -21.05
N THR A 288 -35.76 17.68 -22.05
CA THR A 288 -36.17 18.21 -23.36
C THR A 288 -37.18 17.33 -24.11
N CYS A 289 -37.26 16.03 -23.77
CA CYS A 289 -38.27 15.11 -24.30
C CYS A 289 -39.67 15.31 -23.68
N GLN A 290 -39.80 16.11 -22.63
CA GLN A 290 -41.04 16.44 -21.92
C GLN A 290 -41.77 15.27 -21.24
N THR A 291 -41.18 14.06 -21.18
CA THR A 291 -41.80 12.88 -20.52
C THR A 291 -41.39 12.69 -19.05
N GLY A 292 -40.68 13.67 -18.46
CA GLY A 292 -40.33 13.69 -17.04
C GLY A 292 -39.02 14.41 -16.73
N GLY A 293 -38.64 14.40 -15.45
CA GLY A 293 -37.40 14.99 -14.95
C GLY A 293 -36.15 14.34 -15.55
N GLN A 294 -35.15 15.14 -15.91
CA GLN A 294 -33.89 14.67 -16.50
C GLN A 294 -33.00 14.03 -15.44
N THR A 295 -33.36 12.81 -15.03
CA THR A 295 -32.58 11.97 -14.12
C THR A 295 -31.66 11.04 -14.90
N VAL A 296 -30.66 10.46 -14.22
CA VAL A 296 -29.79 9.43 -14.80
C VAL A 296 -30.61 8.22 -15.29
N ILE A 297 -31.57 7.76 -14.47
CA ILE A 297 -32.46 6.63 -14.83
C ILE A 297 -33.28 6.99 -16.09
N HIS A 298 -33.84 8.20 -16.14
CA HIS A 298 -34.57 8.65 -17.33
C HIS A 298 -33.67 8.64 -18.57
N VAL A 299 -32.48 9.22 -18.54
CA VAL A 299 -31.56 9.27 -19.68
C VAL A 299 -31.11 7.86 -20.13
N LEU A 300 -30.68 7.01 -19.18
CA LEU A 300 -30.11 5.68 -19.47
C LEU A 300 -31.13 4.57 -19.76
N GLN A 301 -32.40 4.70 -19.34
CA GLN A 301 -33.44 3.68 -19.54
C GLN A 301 -34.62 4.16 -20.40
N HIS A 302 -35.16 5.37 -20.18
CA HIS A 302 -36.54 5.72 -20.57
C HIS A 302 -36.70 6.87 -21.58
N CYS A 303 -35.69 7.72 -21.77
CA CYS A 303 -35.80 8.96 -22.53
C CYS A 303 -36.04 8.71 -24.03
N PRO A 304 -37.19 9.07 -24.64
CA PRO A 304 -37.47 8.74 -26.04
C PRO A 304 -36.44 9.33 -27.03
N MET A 305 -35.90 10.52 -26.74
CA MET A 305 -34.88 11.16 -27.58
C MET A 305 -33.60 10.34 -27.79
N TYR A 306 -33.26 9.48 -26.82
CA TYR A 306 -32.05 8.64 -26.88
C TYR A 306 -32.37 7.16 -27.12
N GLU A 307 -33.60 6.83 -27.53
CA GLU A 307 -34.02 5.43 -27.75
C GLU A 307 -33.19 4.73 -28.84
N ASN A 308 -33.03 5.35 -30.02
CA ASN A 308 -32.21 4.80 -31.09
C ASN A 308 -30.74 4.57 -30.66
N LEU A 309 -30.18 5.52 -29.90
CA LEU A 309 -28.82 5.41 -29.37
C LEU A 309 -28.70 4.33 -28.29
N ARG A 310 -29.72 4.18 -27.42
CA ARG A 310 -29.78 3.08 -26.44
C ARG A 310 -29.86 1.73 -27.12
N ASN A 311 -30.69 1.58 -28.16
CA ASN A 311 -30.84 0.32 -28.89
C ASN A 311 -29.58 -0.05 -29.69
N LEU A 312 -28.81 0.95 -30.16
CA LEU A 312 -27.50 0.75 -30.78
C LEU A 312 -26.45 0.25 -29.78
N MET A 313 -26.37 0.88 -28.60
CA MET A 313 -25.39 0.53 -27.55
C MET A 313 -25.78 -0.76 -26.80
N TRP A 314 -27.06 -0.94 -26.51
CA TRP A 314 -27.64 -2.08 -25.79
C TRP A 314 -28.80 -2.68 -26.60
N PRO A 315 -28.50 -3.59 -27.56
CA PRO A 315 -29.54 -4.27 -28.36
C PRO A 315 -30.41 -5.24 -27.55
N GLN A 316 -30.02 -5.55 -26.31
CA GLN A 316 -30.77 -6.36 -25.36
C GLN A 316 -31.07 -5.49 -24.14
N ASP A 317 -32.25 -5.69 -23.52
CA ASP A 317 -32.59 -4.95 -22.31
C ASP A 317 -31.54 -5.18 -21.22
N THR A 318 -30.90 -4.09 -20.81
CA THR A 318 -29.72 -4.10 -19.95
C THR A 318 -30.06 -3.33 -18.67
N PRO A 319 -30.03 -3.98 -17.50
CA PRO A 319 -30.45 -3.35 -16.26
C PRO A 319 -29.51 -2.22 -15.85
N MET A 320 -30.06 -1.22 -15.17
CA MET A 320 -29.33 -0.07 -14.65
C MET A 320 -28.10 -0.45 -13.81
N ALA A 321 -28.18 -1.55 -13.06
CA ALA A 321 -27.08 -2.10 -12.28
C ALA A 321 -25.90 -2.53 -13.17
N GLN A 322 -26.13 -3.14 -14.32
CA GLN A 322 -25.08 -3.52 -15.26
C GLN A 322 -24.48 -2.29 -15.96
N LYS A 323 -25.30 -1.32 -16.37
CA LYS A 323 -24.81 -0.07 -16.99
C LYS A 323 -23.87 0.72 -16.05
N LEU A 324 -24.16 0.73 -14.75
CA LEU A 324 -23.36 1.49 -13.78
C LEU A 324 -22.30 0.67 -13.03
N TYR A 325 -22.46 -0.63 -12.85
CA TYR A 325 -21.60 -1.48 -12.00
C TYR A 325 -21.21 -2.82 -12.67
N GLY A 326 -21.41 -2.95 -13.98
CA GLY A 326 -21.04 -4.12 -14.77
C GLY A 326 -19.55 -4.20 -15.10
N SER A 327 -19.24 -4.93 -16.17
CA SER A 327 -17.88 -5.15 -16.66
C SER A 327 -17.22 -3.86 -17.16
N LEU A 328 -15.90 -3.91 -17.38
CA LEU A 328 -15.17 -2.79 -18.00
C LEU A 328 -15.80 -2.35 -19.33
N GLU A 329 -16.33 -3.30 -20.11
CA GLU A 329 -17.00 -2.99 -21.38
C GLU A 329 -18.35 -2.28 -21.16
N ASP A 330 -19.16 -2.72 -20.20
CA ASP A 330 -20.44 -2.07 -19.85
C ASP A 330 -20.21 -0.62 -19.40
N LEU A 331 -19.17 -0.37 -18.60
CA LEU A 331 -18.83 0.96 -18.11
C LEU A 331 -18.30 1.87 -19.23
N ARG A 332 -17.42 1.36 -20.11
CA ARG A 332 -16.96 2.12 -21.30
C ARG A 332 -18.13 2.48 -22.20
N ARG A 333 -18.99 1.51 -22.50
CA ARG A 333 -20.21 1.70 -23.31
C ARG A 333 -21.15 2.75 -22.71
N THR A 334 -21.32 2.76 -21.39
CA THR A 334 -22.10 3.80 -20.69
C THR A 334 -21.43 5.18 -20.79
N ALA A 335 -20.10 5.26 -20.72
CA ALA A 335 -19.39 6.52 -20.90
C ALA A 335 -19.48 7.04 -22.35
N THR A 336 -19.33 6.17 -23.34
CA THR A 336 -19.52 6.48 -24.77
C THR A 336 -20.95 6.96 -25.05
N PHE A 337 -21.96 6.23 -24.57
CA PHE A 337 -23.36 6.64 -24.66
C PHE A 337 -23.56 8.08 -24.16
N MET A 338 -23.05 8.41 -22.96
CA MET A 338 -23.18 9.77 -22.43
C MET A 338 -22.46 10.81 -23.29
N SER A 339 -21.28 10.50 -23.83
CA SER A 339 -20.58 11.38 -24.77
C SER A 339 -21.39 11.64 -26.05
N GLU A 340 -22.07 10.63 -26.58
CA GLU A 340 -22.90 10.73 -27.79
C GLU A 340 -24.25 11.44 -27.55
N THR A 341 -24.79 11.43 -26.32
CA THR A 341 -25.98 12.25 -26.00
C THR A 341 -25.74 13.76 -26.06
N GLY A 342 -24.48 14.21 -26.03
CA GLY A 342 -24.09 15.62 -25.93
C GLY A 342 -24.45 16.28 -24.58
N LEU A 343 -24.97 15.52 -23.61
CA LEU A 343 -25.32 16.04 -22.29
C LEU A 343 -24.08 16.32 -21.45
N SER A 344 -24.02 17.50 -20.85
CA SER A 344 -23.00 17.79 -19.84
C SER A 344 -23.28 16.92 -18.60
N ILE A 345 -22.24 16.24 -18.12
CA ILE A 345 -22.27 15.42 -16.91
C ILE A 345 -21.29 15.99 -15.91
#